data_AF-A0A2R6E7D5-F1
#
_entry.id   AF-A0A2R6E7D5-F1
#
_cell.length_a   1.000
_cell.length_b   1.000
_cell.length_c   1.000
_cell.angle_alpha   90.00
_cell.angle_beta   90.00
_cell.angle_gamma   90.00
#
_symmetry.space_group_name_H-M   'P 1'
#
loop_
_entity.id
_entity.type
_entity.pdbx_description
1 polymer ?
#
loop_
_entity_poly.entity_id
_entity_poly.type
_entity_poly.pdbx_seq_one_letter_code
_entity_poly.pdbx_strand_id
1 'polypeptide(L)'
;AAVQPFLWFVGMVLMSNAMHRAGLAGVPRRTAEPEFNTANIGFQGIVGGYTEMRWQIALGGTILFVSLAVFLFVMAATWLGRRGGRIDVNGHIPEPLSGPEHSPRVLDNLELWLAIAVLLVALAYALPLLDMFADGIFAPGGQPVPV
;
A
#
# COMPACT_ATOMS: atom_id res chain seq x y z
N ALA A 1 19.95 -10.78 6.68
CA ALA A 1 18.50 -10.63 6.90
C ALA A 1 18.14 -9.26 7.49
N ALA A 2 18.70 -8.85 8.64
CA ALA A 2 18.32 -7.61 9.34
C ALA A 2 18.41 -6.31 8.52
N VAL A 3 19.33 -6.21 7.55
CA VAL A 3 19.51 -5.01 6.71
C VAL A 3 18.36 -4.81 5.70
N GLN A 4 17.68 -5.88 5.28
CA GLN A 4 16.68 -5.81 4.22
C GLN A 4 15.47 -4.92 4.56
N PRO A 5 14.87 -5.03 5.76
CA PRO A 5 13.79 -4.11 6.17
C PRO A 5 14.21 -2.64 6.20
N PHE A 6 15.45 -2.33 6.58
CA PHE A 6 15.95 -0.94 6.58
C PHE A 6 16.13 -0.39 5.16
N LEU A 7 16.66 -1.20 4.24
CA LEU A 7 16.74 -0.82 2.83
C LEU A 7 15.34 -0.56 2.26
N TRP A 8 14.37 -1.41 2.59
CA TRP A 8 12.99 -1.21 2.17
C TRP A 8 12.43 0.10 2.72
N PHE A 9 12.55 0.33 4.03
CA PHE A 9 12.08 1.54 4.68
C PHE A 9 12.67 2.80 4.06
N VAL A 10 14.01 2.88 3.90
CA VAL A 10 14.68 4.03 3.31
C VAL A 10 14.23 4.28 1.87
N GLY A 11 14.15 3.22 1.06
CA GLY A 11 13.67 3.33 -0.32
C GLY A 11 12.22 3.82 -0.40
N MET A 12 11.34 3.31 0.47
CA MET A 12 9.95 3.75 0.57
C MET A 12 9.82 5.20 1.03
N VAL A 13 10.63 5.67 1.99
CA VAL A 13 10.61 7.07 2.45
C VAL A 13 10.95 8.03 1.31
N LEU A 14 12.01 7.75 0.56
CA LEU A 14 12.42 8.59 -0.58
C LEU A 14 11.35 8.62 -1.67
N MET A 15 10.87 7.44 -2.08
CA MET A 15 9.88 7.33 -3.15
C MET A 15 8.53 7.94 -2.74
N SER A 16 8.08 7.71 -1.51
CA SER A 16 6.80 8.24 -1.01
C SER A 16 6.82 9.76 -0.87
N ASN A 17 7.93 10.34 -0.40
CA ASN A 17 8.07 11.79 -0.34
C ASN A 17 7.97 12.43 -1.73
N ALA A 18 8.68 11.87 -2.71
CA ALA A 18 8.69 12.37 -4.07
C ALA A 18 7.32 12.24 -4.75
N MET A 19 6.63 11.10 -4.60
CA MET A 19 5.30 10.89 -5.17
C MET A 19 4.23 11.76 -4.51
N HIS A 20 4.34 12.04 -3.20
CA HIS A 20 3.43 12.96 -2.53
C HIS A 20 3.61 14.40 -3.06
N ARG A 21 4.86 14.85 -3.23
CA ARG A 21 5.19 16.14 -3.84
C ARG A 21 4.74 16.23 -5.30
N ALA A 22 4.91 15.15 -6.07
CA ALA A 22 4.45 15.06 -7.45
C ALA A 22 2.92 15.15 -7.55
N GLY A 23 2.20 14.49 -6.64
CA GLY A 23 0.74 14.60 -6.54
C GLY A 23 0.28 16.03 -6.24
N LEU A 24 0.96 16.74 -5.34
CA LEU A 24 0.70 18.16 -5.07
C LEU A 24 1.02 19.07 -6.27
N ALA A 25 2.00 18.68 -7.10
CA ALA A 25 2.33 19.37 -8.35
C ALA A 25 1.39 19.02 -9.51
N GLY A 26 0.33 18.23 -9.28
CA GLY A 26 -0.65 17.84 -10.29
C GLY A 26 -0.19 16.77 -11.26
N VAL A 27 0.89 16.03 -10.95
CA VAL A 27 1.37 14.93 -11.78
C VAL A 27 0.35 13.79 -11.74
N PRO A 28 -0.19 13.35 -12.90
CA PRO A 28 -1.14 12.25 -12.94
C PRO A 28 -0.48 10.92 -12.57
N ARG A 29 -1.23 10.06 -11.89
CA ARG A 29 -0.82 8.66 -11.65
C ARG A 29 -1.15 7.78 -12.86
N ARG A 30 -0.43 6.67 -13.03
CA ARG A 30 -0.65 5.66 -14.08
C ARG A 30 -0.33 6.15 -15.50
N THR A 31 0.73 6.95 -15.65
CA THR A 31 1.22 7.42 -16.95
C THR A 31 2.55 6.76 -17.32
N ALA A 32 2.75 6.50 -18.61
CA ALA A 32 4.08 6.20 -19.15
C ALA A 32 4.85 7.52 -19.28
N GLU A 33 5.54 7.92 -18.22
CA GLU A 33 6.26 9.20 -18.11
C GLU A 33 7.36 9.47 -19.18
N PRO A 34 7.92 8.47 -19.92
CA PRO A 34 8.74 8.77 -21.10
C PRO A 34 7.93 9.40 -22.25
N GLU A 35 6.65 9.02 -22.39
CA GLU A 35 5.75 9.41 -23.48
C GLU A 35 4.94 10.66 -23.13
N PHE A 36 4.68 10.91 -21.84
CA PHE A 36 3.98 12.11 -21.36
C PHE A 36 4.79 13.41 -21.53
N ASN A 37 6.10 13.31 -21.73
CA ASN A 37 6.97 14.44 -22.10
C ASN A 37 6.69 14.98 -23.51
N THR A 38 5.89 14.28 -24.34
CA THR A 38 5.50 14.76 -25.67
C THR A 38 4.36 15.80 -25.60
N ALA A 39 3.58 15.81 -24.52
CA ALA A 39 2.70 16.92 -24.21
C ALA A 39 3.53 17.97 -23.44
N ASN A 40 3.61 19.21 -23.94
CA ASN A 40 4.32 20.35 -23.32
C ASN A 40 3.67 20.81 -21.99
N ILE A 41 3.42 19.89 -21.06
CA ILE A 41 2.85 20.15 -19.75
C ILE A 41 4.03 20.18 -18.77
N GLY A 42 4.52 21.39 -18.49
CA GLY A 42 5.57 21.59 -17.49
C GLY A 42 4.97 21.48 -16.08
N PHE A 43 5.38 20.48 -15.32
CA PHE A 43 5.04 20.40 -13.89
C PHE A 43 6.02 21.26 -13.08
N GLN A 44 5.51 22.26 -12.37
CA GLN A 44 6.28 23.02 -11.40
C GLN A 44 5.99 22.50 -9.99
N GLY A 45 7.05 22.10 -9.29
CA GLY A 45 6.92 21.69 -7.90
C GLY A 45 6.66 22.89 -7.00
N ILE A 46 5.75 22.74 -6.03
CA ILE A 46 5.49 23.75 -4.98
C ILE A 46 6.73 23.93 -4.08
N VAL A 47 7.44 22.84 -3.81
CA VAL A 47 8.74 22.82 -3.13
C VAL A 47 9.66 21.95 -3.96
N GLY A 48 10.81 22.49 -4.38
CA GLY A 48 11.81 21.86 -5.25
C GLY A 48 11.33 21.60 -6.68
N GLY A 49 12.21 21.02 -7.50
CA GLY A 49 11.97 20.83 -8.94
C GLY A 49 11.37 19.47 -9.30
N TYR A 50 10.65 19.39 -10.42
CA TYR A 50 10.17 18.10 -10.96
C TYR A 50 11.32 17.11 -11.21
N THR A 51 12.46 17.60 -11.70
CA THR A 51 13.68 16.80 -11.88
C THR A 51 14.21 16.21 -10.56
N GLU A 52 14.18 16.98 -9.47
CA GLU A 52 14.61 16.50 -8.14
C GLU A 52 13.70 15.36 -7.65
N MET A 53 12.38 15.51 -7.83
CA MET A 53 11.42 14.45 -7.49
C MET A 53 11.67 13.18 -8.29
N ARG A 54 11.96 13.29 -9.59
CA ARG A 54 12.32 12.13 -10.44
C ARG A 54 13.59 11.45 -9.97
N TRP A 55 14.60 12.22 -9.53
CA TRP A 55 15.81 11.64 -8.95
C TRP A 55 15.55 10.91 -7.65
N GLN A 56 14.69 11.44 -6.78
CA GLN A 56 14.30 10.76 -5.54
C GLN A 56 13.53 9.47 -5.83
N ILE A 57 12.64 9.45 -6.83
CA ILE A 57 11.95 8.24 -7.29
C ILE A 57 12.95 7.22 -7.83
N ALA A 58 13.89 7.63 -8.69
CA ALA A 58 14.90 6.76 -9.27
C ALA A 58 15.81 6.15 -8.19
N LEU A 59 16.27 6.97 -7.24
CA LEU A 59 17.11 6.52 -6.12
C LEU A 59 16.32 5.58 -5.20
N GLY A 60 15.11 5.97 -4.80
CA GLY A 60 14.23 5.14 -3.96
C GLY A 60 13.92 3.80 -4.60
N GLY A 61 13.57 3.79 -5.90
CA GLY A 61 13.32 2.59 -6.69
C GLY A 61 14.55 1.68 -6.79
N THR A 62 15.74 2.26 -6.97
CA THR A 62 17.00 1.49 -7.01
C THR A 62 17.28 0.82 -5.66
N ILE A 63 17.09 1.54 -4.55
CA ILE A 63 17.25 0.99 -3.19
C ILE A 63 16.23 -0.14 -2.94
N LEU A 64 14.97 0.05 -3.37
CA LEU A 64 13.93 -0.97 -3.26
C LEU A 64 14.25 -2.21 -4.11
N PHE A 65 14.81 -2.03 -5.31
CA PHE A 65 15.26 -3.15 -6.14
C PHE A 65 16.36 -3.96 -5.45
N VAL A 66 17.36 -3.29 -4.87
CA VAL A 66 18.40 -3.96 -4.06
C VAL A 66 17.78 -4.67 -2.86
N SER A 67 16.83 -4.01 -2.16
CA SER A 67 16.11 -4.62 -1.04
C SER A 67 15.35 -5.88 -1.45
N LEU A 68 14.68 -5.86 -2.61
CA LEU A 68 13.98 -7.01 -3.17
C LEU A 68 14.95 -8.16 -3.50
N ALA A 69 16.10 -7.87 -4.12
CA ALA A 69 17.10 -8.89 -4.41
C ALA A 69 17.63 -9.54 -3.12
N VAL A 70 17.91 -8.73 -2.09
CA VAL A 70 18.31 -9.25 -0.76
C VAL A 70 17.20 -10.07 -0.12
N PHE A 71 15.93 -9.65 -0.25
CA PHE A 71 14.79 -10.40 0.26
C PHE A 71 14.68 -11.77 -0.41
N LEU A 72 14.71 -11.82 -1.74
CA LEU A 72 14.66 -13.07 -2.51
C LEU A 72 15.84 -13.98 -2.15
N PHE A 73 17.05 -13.42 -1.98
CA PHE A 73 18.21 -14.17 -1.52
C PHE A 73 17.99 -14.76 -0.12
N VAL A 74 17.50 -13.98 0.84
CA VAL A 74 17.22 -14.46 2.21
C VAL A 74 16.14 -15.54 2.19
N MET A 75 15.08 -15.37 1.41
CA MET A 75 14.02 -16.36 1.25
C MET A 75 14.53 -17.67 0.66
N ALA A 76 15.33 -17.59 -0.41
CA ALA A 76 15.96 -18.76 -1.01
C ALA A 76 16.92 -19.45 -0.03
N ALA A 77 17.81 -18.69 0.62
CA ALA A 77 18.73 -19.22 1.63
C ALA A 77 17.99 -19.88 2.81
N THR A 78 16.85 -19.33 3.22
CA THR A 78 16.01 -19.90 4.27
C THR A 78 15.34 -21.21 3.82
N TRP A 79 14.80 -21.24 2.60
CA TRP A 79 14.17 -22.42 2.03
C TRP A 79 15.18 -23.56 1.86
N LEU A 80 16.34 -23.27 1.25
CA LEU A 80 17.39 -24.26 0.97
C LEU A 80 18.23 -24.61 2.21
N GLY A 81 18.10 -23.84 3.30
CA GLY A 81 18.81 -24.07 4.55
C GLY A 81 18.42 -25.37 5.25
N ARG A 82 19.36 -25.95 5.99
CA ARG A 82 19.09 -27.16 6.80
C ARG A 82 18.11 -26.80 7.93
N ARG A 83 16.99 -27.51 7.99
CA ARG A 83 16.03 -27.41 9.10
C ARG A 83 16.65 -28.03 10.35
N GLY A 84 16.67 -27.32 11.48
CA GLY A 84 17.17 -27.86 12.75
C GLY A 84 17.86 -26.87 13.70
N GLY A 85 18.05 -25.61 13.31
CA GLY A 85 18.47 -24.57 14.26
C GLY A 85 17.39 -24.33 15.32
N ARG A 86 17.78 -24.23 16.60
CA ARG A 86 16.90 -23.68 17.64
C ARG A 86 16.51 -22.28 17.18
N ILE A 87 15.23 -22.07 16.92
CA ILE A 87 14.67 -20.76 16.65
C ILE A 87 14.89 -19.95 17.93
N ASP A 88 15.83 -19.00 17.91
CA ASP A 88 16.10 -18.07 19.02
C ASP A 88 15.05 -16.95 19.11
N VAL A 89 13.86 -17.21 18.53
CA VAL A 89 12.70 -16.33 18.64
C VAL A 89 11.89 -16.87 19.79
N ASN A 90 11.70 -16.04 20.81
CA ASN A 90 10.92 -16.38 21.96
C ASN A 90 9.47 -16.61 21.52
N GLY A 91 9.04 -17.88 21.46
CA GLY A 91 7.66 -18.27 21.17
C GLY A 91 6.70 -17.99 22.33
N HIS A 92 7.21 -17.43 23.43
CA HIS A 92 6.42 -17.00 24.56
C HIS A 92 5.86 -15.60 24.31
N ILE A 93 4.53 -15.52 24.27
CA ILE A 93 3.82 -14.25 24.30
C ILE A 93 3.71 -13.85 25.78
N PRO A 94 4.17 -12.65 26.18
CA PRO A 94 4.02 -12.18 27.55
C PRO A 94 2.56 -12.17 27.99
N GLU A 95 2.31 -12.41 29.27
CA GLU A 95 0.97 -12.31 29.83
C GLU A 95 0.39 -10.89 29.66
N PRO A 96 -0.91 -10.75 29.38
CA PRO A 96 -1.54 -9.45 29.26
C PRO A 96 -1.55 -8.73 30.61
N LEU A 97 -1.45 -7.41 30.59
CA LEU A 97 -1.47 -6.57 31.79
C LEU A 97 -2.81 -6.63 32.56
N SER A 98 -3.88 -7.06 31.90
CA SER A 98 -5.22 -7.24 32.47
C SER A 98 -5.83 -8.52 31.93
N GLY A 99 -6.48 -9.31 32.79
CA GLY A 99 -7.15 -10.53 32.36
C GLY A 99 -8.45 -10.29 31.61
N PRO A 100 -9.02 -11.34 30.96
CA PRO A 100 -10.23 -11.27 30.14
C PRO A 100 -11.45 -10.66 30.85
N GLU A 101 -11.52 -10.82 32.17
CA GLU A 101 -12.58 -10.30 33.04
C GLU A 101 -12.66 -8.76 33.09
N HIS A 102 -11.57 -8.08 32.70
CA HIS A 102 -11.52 -6.62 32.63
C HIS A 102 -12.00 -6.07 31.27
N SER A 103 -12.32 -6.94 30.30
CA SER A 103 -12.83 -6.52 29.00
C SER A 103 -14.29 -6.07 29.08
N PRO A 104 -14.64 -4.85 28.61
CA PRO A 104 -16.02 -4.43 28.52
C PRO A 104 -16.82 -5.38 27.62
N ARG A 105 -17.96 -5.90 28.11
CA ARG A 105 -18.82 -6.88 27.40
C ARG A 105 -19.26 -6.43 26.00
N VAL A 106 -19.32 -5.11 25.76
CA VAL A 106 -19.67 -4.53 24.45
C VAL A 106 -18.55 -4.73 23.43
N LEU A 107 -17.28 -4.64 23.84
CA LEU A 107 -16.12 -4.84 22.95
C LEU A 107 -15.85 -6.32 22.68
N ASP A 108 -16.22 -7.19 23.62
CA ASP A 108 -16.07 -8.65 23.50
C ASP A 108 -17.20 -9.32 22.70
N ASN A 109 -18.26 -8.58 22.36
CA ASN A 109 -19.40 -9.11 21.62
C ASN A 109 -19.18 -8.99 20.09
N LEU A 110 -18.56 -10.01 19.50
CA LEU A 110 -18.33 -10.06 18.04
C LEU A 110 -19.62 -10.05 17.22
N GLU A 111 -20.71 -10.64 17.72
CA GLU A 111 -22.00 -10.64 17.01
C GLU A 111 -22.57 -9.23 16.89
N LEU A 112 -22.47 -8.42 17.94
CA LEU A 112 -22.87 -7.02 17.94
C LEU A 112 -22.08 -6.22 16.90
N TRP A 113 -20.75 -6.32 16.90
CA TRP A 113 -19.91 -5.58 15.96
C TRP A 113 -20.07 -6.06 14.52
N LEU A 114 -20.30 -7.37 14.31
CA LEU A 114 -20.63 -7.91 12.99
C LEU A 114 -21.96 -7.33 12.50
N ALA A 115 -23.00 -7.31 13.33
CA ALA A 115 -24.29 -6.75 12.97
C ALA A 115 -24.19 -5.26 12.63
N ILE A 116 -23.46 -4.48 13.45
CA ILE A 116 -23.19 -3.06 13.18
C ILE A 116 -22.44 -2.89 11.86
N ALA A 117 -21.38 -3.68 11.60
CA ALA A 117 -20.62 -3.60 10.37
C ALA A 117 -21.48 -3.90 9.13
N VAL A 118 -22.30 -4.96 9.18
CA VAL A 118 -23.24 -5.30 8.09
C VAL A 118 -24.25 -4.18 7.87
N LEU A 119 -24.81 -3.62 8.93
CA LEU A 119 -25.74 -2.50 8.84
C LEU A 119 -25.09 -1.26 8.20
N LEU A 120 -23.88 -0.89 8.63
CA LEU A 120 -23.15 0.25 8.08
C LEU A 120 -22.83 0.05 6.59
N VAL A 121 -22.40 -1.15 6.19
CA VAL A 121 -22.16 -1.48 4.78
C VAL A 121 -23.46 -1.38 3.97
N ALA A 122 -24.56 -1.94 4.48
CA ALA A 122 -25.85 -1.87 3.80
C ALA A 122 -26.31 -0.42 3.62
N LEU A 123 -26.23 0.41 4.67
CA LEU A 123 -26.61 1.83 4.59
C LEU A 123 -25.72 2.63 3.64
N ALA A 124 -24.41 2.36 3.62
CA ALA A 124 -23.48 3.07 2.76
C ALA A 124 -23.62 2.70 1.27
N TYR A 125 -23.95 1.44 0.97
CA TYR A 125 -23.89 0.90 -0.39
C TYR A 125 -25.25 0.54 -1.01
N ALA A 126 -26.33 0.43 -0.25
CA ALA A 126 -27.63 0.04 -0.82
C ALA A 126 -28.09 1.01 -1.92
N LEU A 127 -28.06 2.32 -1.67
CA LEU A 127 -28.50 3.30 -2.67
C LEU A 127 -27.58 3.35 -3.91
N PRO A 128 -26.24 3.47 -3.79
CA PRO A 128 -25.37 3.45 -4.97
C PRO A 128 -25.50 2.16 -5.78
N LEU A 129 -25.63 1.00 -5.13
CA LEU A 129 -25.78 -0.26 -5.83
C LEU A 129 -27.11 -0.35 -6.59
N LEU A 130 -28.21 0.10 -5.99
CA LEU A 130 -29.51 0.11 -6.66
C LEU A 130 -29.50 1.03 -7.89
N ASP A 131 -28.84 2.18 -7.81
CA ASP A 131 -28.67 3.11 -8.94
C ASP A 131 -27.88 2.45 -10.09
N MET A 132 -26.76 1.80 -9.76
CA MET A 132 -25.97 1.04 -10.74
C MET A 132 -26.76 -0.12 -11.39
N PHE A 133 -27.65 -0.77 -10.63
CA PHE A 133 -28.53 -1.81 -11.16
C PHE A 133 -29.58 -1.24 -12.12
N ALA A 134 -30.08 -0.04 -11.86
CA ALA A 134 -31.06 0.64 -12.71
C ALA A 134 -30.45 1.07 -14.07
N ASP A 135 -29.17 1.46 -14.08
CA ASP A 135 -28.43 1.86 -15.29
C ASP A 135 -28.00 0.70 -16.20
N GLY A 136 -28.25 -0.55 -15.79
CA GLY A 136 -28.07 -1.75 -16.61
C GLY A 136 -26.73 -2.46 -16.42
N ILE A 137 -26.77 -3.63 -15.76
CA ILE A 137 -25.59 -4.44 -15.39
C ILE A 137 -24.79 -4.93 -16.61
N PHE A 138 -25.46 -5.12 -17.74
CA PHE A 138 -24.89 -5.72 -18.96
C PHE A 138 -24.72 -4.73 -20.11
N ALA A 139 -24.94 -3.42 -19.84
CA ALA A 139 -24.66 -2.40 -20.84
C ALA A 139 -23.14 -2.35 -21.12
N PRO A 140 -22.70 -2.25 -22.38
CA PRO A 140 -21.29 -2.07 -22.69
C PRO A 140 -20.79 -0.79 -21.99
N GLY A 141 -19.73 -0.92 -21.18
CA GLY A 141 -19.07 0.24 -20.59
C GLY A 141 -18.55 1.20 -21.67
N GLY A 142 -18.35 2.47 -21.29
CA GLY A 142 -17.79 3.47 -22.21
C GLY A 142 -16.46 3.03 -22.82
N GLN A 143 -16.22 3.41 -24.07
CA GLN A 143 -14.97 3.11 -24.78
C GLN A 143 -13.76 3.65 -23.98
N PRO A 144 -12.61 2.94 -23.97
CA PRO A 144 -11.38 3.49 -23.41
C PRO A 144 -11.03 4.78 -24.14
N VAL A 145 -11.07 5.91 -23.43
CA VAL A 145 -10.61 7.19 -23.96
C VAL A 145 -9.08 7.12 -24.03
N PRO A 146 -8.51 7.19 -25.24
CA PRO A 146 -7.97 8.47 -25.69
C PRO A 146 -8.53 8.80 -27.08
N VAL A 147 -9.34 9.86 -27.17
CA VAL A 147 -9.45 10.61 -28.43
C VAL A 147 -8.33 11.65 -28.47
#